data_AF-A0A534S447-F1
#
_entry.id   AF-A0A534S447-F1
#
_cell.length_a   1.000
_cell.length_b   1.000
_cell.length_c   1.000
_cell.angle_alpha   90.00
_cell.angle_beta   90.00
_cell.angle_gamma   90.00
#
_symmetry.space_group_name_H-M   'P 1'
#
loop_
_entity.id
_entity.type
_entity.pdbx_description
1 polymer ?
#
loop_
_entity_poly.entity_id
_entity_poly.type
_entity_poly.pdbx_seq_one_letter_code
_entity_poly.pdbx_strand_id
1 'polypeptide(L)' 'TALLAWCVDLVDEANRGRAMGTYYTALELGIGLGSLGAGFAVEAVGFASTFLGAAAATLTGAALALSRRPARPEAAAR' A
#
# COMPACT_ATOMS: atom_id res chain seq x y z
N THR A 1 0.44 8.83 -9.48
CA THR A 1 -0.05 7.45 -9.29
C THR A 1 -1.43 7.49 -8.67
N ALA A 2 -2.40 6.73 -9.20
CA ALA A 2 -3.81 6.80 -8.78
C ALA A 2 -4.02 6.66 -7.26
N LEU A 3 -3.24 5.81 -6.58
CA LEU A 3 -3.28 5.65 -5.12
C LEU A 3 -2.89 6.92 -4.35
N LEU A 4 -1.89 7.65 -4.84
CA LEU A 4 -1.44 8.88 -4.20
C LEU A 4 -2.45 10.02 -4.35
N ALA A 5 -3.05 10.14 -5.54
CA ALA A 5 -4.16 11.06 -5.78
C ALA A 5 -5.31 10.74 -4.82
N TRP A 6 -5.68 9.46 -4.72
CA TRP A 6 -6.70 9.02 -3.79
C TRP A 6 -6.34 9.32 -2.32
N CYS A 7 -5.09 9.12 -1.88
CA CYS A 7 -4.65 9.51 -0.53
C CYS A 7 -4.74 11.01 -0.26
N VAL A 8 -4.44 11.84 -1.25
CA VAL A 8 -4.51 13.31 -1.14
C VAL A 8 -5.95 13.80 -1.11
N ASP A 9 -6.85 13.16 -1.87
CA ASP A 9 -8.28 13.49 -1.90
C ASP A 9 -8.99 13.19 -0.57
N LEU A 10 -8.37 12.39 0.33
CA LEU A 10 -8.91 12.04 1.64
C LEU A 10 -8.57 13.05 2.75
N VAL A 11 -7.73 14.05 2.48
CA VAL A 11 -7.25 14.99 3.50
C VAL A 11 -7.45 16.45 3.07
N ASP A 12 -7.60 17.35 4.05
CA ASP A 12 -7.63 18.79 3.79
C ASP A 12 -6.32 19.29 3.17
N GLU A 13 -6.39 20.42 2.46
CA GLU A 13 -5.24 21.06 1.79
C GLU A 13 -4.01 21.19 2.70
N ALA A 14 -4.22 21.62 3.95
CA ALA A 14 -3.17 21.80 4.95
C ALA A 14 -2.42 20.49 5.32
N ASN A 15 -3.04 19.33 5.11
CA ASN A 15 -2.48 18.02 5.46
C ASN A 15 -1.97 17.24 4.25
N ARG A 16 -2.13 17.74 3.02
CA ARG A 16 -1.71 17.02 1.80
C ARG A 16 -0.23 16.68 1.81
N GLY A 17 0.63 17.61 2.24
CA GLY A 17 2.07 17.36 2.38
C GLY A 17 2.38 16.19 3.33
N ARG A 18 1.64 16.08 4.43
CA ARG A 18 1.79 14.96 5.39
C ARG A 18 1.31 13.65 4.80
N ALA A 19 0.17 13.65 4.10
CA ALA A 19 -0.36 12.46 3.43
C ALA A 19 0.61 11.94 2.36
N MET A 20 1.17 12.82 1.53
CA MET A 20 2.19 12.49 0.54
C MET A 20 3.44 11.89 1.20
N GLY A 21 3.93 12.52 2.26
CA GLY A 21 5.10 12.04 3.00
C GLY A 21 4.89 10.63 3.56
N THR A 22 3.78 10.38 4.26
CA THR A 22 3.46 9.06 4.81
C THR A 22 3.29 8.01 3.71
N TYR A 23 2.63 8.35 2.60
CA TYR A 23 2.49 7.44 1.46
C TYR A 23 3.85 7.02 0.91
N TYR A 24 4.74 7.99 0.65
CA TYR A 24 6.07 7.68 0.12
C TYR A 24 6.92 6.89 1.11
N THR A 25 6.91 7.25 2.40
CA THR A 25 7.60 6.45 3.42
C THR A 25 7.09 5.00 3.43
N ALA A 26 5.78 4.78 3.40
CA ALA A 26 5.21 3.44 3.35
C ALA A 26 5.60 2.68 2.07
N LEU A 27 5.63 3.37 0.92
CA LEU A 27 6.02 2.79 -0.36
C LEU A 27 7.48 2.33 -0.35
N GLU A 28 8.40 3.21 0.04
CA GLU A 28 9.83 2.92 0.10
C GLU A 28 10.13 1.81 1.12
N LEU A 29 9.46 1.84 2.28
CA LEU A 29 9.55 0.75 3.25
C LEU A 29 9.05 -0.58 2.66
N GLY A 30 7.95 -0.57 1.91
CA GLY A 30 7.43 -1.76 1.24
C GLY A 30 8.42 -2.33 0.23
N ILE A 31 9.07 -1.48 -0.57
CA ILE A 31 10.08 -1.89 -1.55
C ILE A 31 11.32 -2.46 -0.83
N GLY A 32 11.82 -1.75 0.18
CA GLY A 32 13.00 -2.17 0.94
C GLY A 32 12.77 -3.49 1.69
N LEU A 33 11.70 -3.55 2.49
CA LEU A 33 11.35 -4.76 3.26
C LEU A 33 10.98 -5.93 2.36
N GLY A 34 10.27 -5.67 1.26
CA GLY A 34 9.91 -6.70 0.28
C GLY A 34 11.15 -7.29 -0.39
N SER A 35 12.09 -6.45 -0.83
CA SER A 35 13.33 -6.91 -1.49
C SER A 35 14.22 -7.69 -0.52
N LEU A 36 14.42 -7.16 0.69
CA LEU A 36 15.21 -7.83 1.74
C LEU A 36 14.57 -9.17 2.14
N GLY A 37 13.26 -9.16 2.43
CA GLY A 37 12.52 -10.33 2.84
C GLY A 37 12.46 -11.41 1.77
N ALA A 38 12.31 -11.03 0.50
CA ALA A 38 12.33 -11.96 -0.63
C ALA A 38 13.67 -12.70 -0.74
N GLY A 39 14.81 -12.03 -0.50
CA GLY A 39 16.12 -12.66 -0.49
C GLY A 39 16.21 -13.82 0.51
N PHE A 40 15.88 -13.56 1.77
CA PHE A 40 15.86 -14.59 2.81
C PHE A 40 14.81 -15.68 2.53
N ALA A 41 13.65 -15.32 2.00
CA ALA A 41 12.61 -16.28 1.66
C ALA A 41 13.06 -17.22 0.54
N VAL A 42 13.70 -16.72 -0.51
CA VAL A 42 14.25 -17.56 -1.60
C VAL A 42 15.26 -18.57 -1.05
N GLU A 43 16.13 -18.16 -0.13
CA GLU A 43 17.10 -19.08 0.50
C GLU A 43 16.40 -20.17 1.32
N ALA A 44 15.35 -19.83 2.06
CA ALA A 44 14.66 -20.76 2.95
C ALA A 44 13.67 -21.70 2.24
N VAL A 45 12.89 -21.20 1.26
CA VAL A 45 11.76 -21.92 0.65
C VAL A 45 11.80 -22.00 -0.88
N GLY A 46 12.85 -21.45 -1.51
CA GLY A 46 13.04 -21.45 -2.95
C GLY A 46 12.23 -20.37 -3.69
N PHE A 47 12.58 -20.15 -4.96
CA PHE A 47 12.01 -19.08 -5.79
C PHE A 47 10.49 -19.19 -5.97
N ALA A 48 9.98 -20.36 -6.35
CA ALA A 48 8.56 -20.54 -6.66
C ALA A 48 7.66 -20.20 -5.45
N SER A 49 8.00 -20.74 -4.28
CA SER A 49 7.26 -20.50 -3.03
C SER A 49 7.28 -19.02 -2.63
N THR A 50 8.43 -18.35 -2.77
CA THR A 50 8.54 -16.91 -2.48
C THR A 50 7.68 -16.06 -3.39
N PHE A 51 7.68 -16.34 -4.70
CA PHE A 51 6.82 -15.61 -5.65
C PHE A 51 5.33 -15.88 -5.42
N LEU A 52 4.95 -17.11 -5.07
CA LEU A 52 3.57 -17.42 -4.69
C LEU A 52 3.16 -16.69 -3.40
N GLY A 53 4.06 -16.58 -2.42
CA GLY A 53 3.85 -15.79 -1.21
C GLY A 53 3.67 -14.31 -1.51
N ALA A 54 4.49 -13.73 -2.39
CA ALA A 54 4.33 -12.35 -2.84
C ALA A 54 2.99 -12.13 -3.56
N ALA A 55 2.58 -13.05 -4.43
CA ALA A 55 1.27 -13.00 -5.09
C ALA A 55 0.12 -13.04 -4.08
N ALA A 56 0.19 -13.92 -3.08
CA ALA A 56 -0.80 -13.99 -2.01
C ALA A 56 -0.87 -12.68 -1.19
N ALA A 57 0.27 -12.05 -0.91
CA ALA A 57 0.33 -10.76 -0.23
C ALA A 57 -0.35 -9.65 -1.07
N THR A 58 -0.07 -9.60 -2.38
CA THR A 58 -0.74 -8.65 -3.30
C THR A 58 -2.25 -8.87 -3.36
N LEU A 59 -2.70 -10.13 -3.47
CA LEU A 59 -4.13 -10.47 -3.48
C LEU A 59 -4.81 -10.09 -2.16
N THR A 60 -4.15 -10.30 -1.02
CA THR A 60 -4.67 -9.89 0.28
C THR A 60 -4.82 -8.37 0.36
N GLY A 61 -3.82 -7.62 -0.10
CA GLY A 61 -3.89 -6.16 -0.18
C GLY A 61 -5.04 -5.68 -1.08
N ALA A 62 -5.22 -6.31 -2.24
CA ALA A 62 -6.32 -6.00 -3.15
C ALA A 62 -7.68 -6.33 -2.51
N ALA A 63 -7.82 -7.49 -1.87
CA ALA A 63 -9.06 -7.89 -1.17
C ALA A 63 -9.40 -6.92 -0.02
N LEU A 64 -8.40 -6.48 0.75
CA LEU A 64 -8.59 -5.47 1.79
C LEU A 64 -9.02 -4.11 1.20
N ALA A 65 -8.41 -3.68 0.09
CA ALA A 65 -8.79 -2.44 -0.59
C ALA A 65 -10.23 -2.50 -1.14
N LEU A 66 -10.64 -3.63 -1.71
CA LEU A 66 -11.98 -3.84 -2.27
C LEU A 66 -13.07 -4.05 -1.21
N SER A 67 -12.71 -4.64 -0.06
CA SER A 67 -13.65 -4.85 1.06
C SER A 67 -13.94 -3.55 1.84
N ARG A 68 -13.04 -2.57 1.77
CA ARG A 68 -13.26 -1.24 2.34
C ARG A 68 -14.19 -0.45 1.43
N ARG A 69 -15.48 -0.33 1.82
CA ARG A 69 -16.43 0.54 1.12
C ARG A 69 -15.94 1.99 1.20
N PRO A 70 -16.05 2.80 0.12
CA PRO A 70 -15.67 4.20 0.17
C PRO A 70 -16.48 4.90 1.27
N ALA A 71 -15.80 5.60 2.18
CA ALA A 71 -16.46 6.50 3.10
C ALA A 71 -17.21 7.56 2.26
N ARG A 72 -18.49 7.80 2.56
CA ARG A 72 -19.31 8.80 1.86
C ARG A 72 -18.58 10.15 1.88
N PRO A 73 -18.43 10.84 0.74
CA PRO A 73 -17.95 12.22 0.70
C PRO A 73 -19.07 13.16 1.19
N GLU A 74 -19.38 13.12 2.48
CA GLU A 74 -20.33 14.04 3.13
C GLU A 74 -19.63 15.14 3.94
N ALA A 75 -18.30 15.08 4.07
CA ALA A 75 -17.52 16.04 4.84
C ALA A 75 -16.89 17.18 4.03
N ALA A 76 -17.00 17.18 2.69
CA ALA A 76 -16.51 18.29 1.84
C ALA A 76 -17.52 19.43 1.64
N ALA A 77 -18.67 19.35 2.32
CA ALA A 77 -19.74 20.35 2.28
C ALA A 77 -19.97 21.07 3.63
N ARG A 78 -19.01 21.00 4.56
CA ARG A 78 -19.02 21.77 5.81
C ARG A 78 -17.73 22.55 6.02
#